data_AF-A0ABD4T5L0-F1
#
_entry.id   AF-A0ABD4T5L0-F1
#
_cell.length_a   1.000
_cell.length_b   1.000
_cell.length_c   1.000
_cell.angle_alpha   90.00
_cell.angle_beta   90.00
_cell.angle_gamma   90.00
#
_symmetry.space_group_name_H-M   'P 1'
#
loop_
_entity.id
_entity.type
_entity.pdbx_description
1 polymer ?
#
loop_
_entity_poly.entity_id
_entity_poly.type
_entity_poly.pdbx_seq_one_letter_code
_entity_poly.pdbx_strand_id
1 'polypeptide(L)' 'MSSSITIAGIDIPQADWDATPESVKLLVTVLSERLAHIEEQLHQNCNYSGLKKSGHF' A
#
# COMPACT_ATOMS: atom_id res chain seq x y z
N MET A 1 18.75 16.62 -14.41
CA MET A 1 18.22 16.17 -13.12
C MET A 1 17.72 14.75 -13.33
N SER A 2 18.21 13.79 -12.55
CA SER A 2 17.72 12.41 -12.62
C SER A 2 16.38 12.36 -11.89
N SER A 3 15.31 12.01 -12.59
CA SER A 3 13.99 11.85 -11.98
C SER A 3 13.88 10.46 -11.34
N SER A 4 13.16 10.37 -10.22
CA SER A 4 12.88 9.13 -9.51
C SER A 4 11.39 8.99 -9.24
N ILE A 5 10.95 7.74 -9.05
CA ILE A 5 9.60 7.38 -8.63
C ILE A 5 9.68 6.59 -7.33
N THR A 6 8.83 6.91 -6.37
CA THR A 6 8.72 6.16 -5.12
C THR A 6 7.57 5.16 -5.21
N ILE A 7 7.88 3.88 -5.02
CA ILE A 7 6.89 2.78 -5.03
C ILE A 7 7.02 2.03 -3.71
N ALA A 8 5.93 1.95 -2.93
CA ALA A 8 5.92 1.29 -1.62
C ALA A 8 7.08 1.72 -0.69
N GLY A 9 7.48 3.00 -0.74
CA GLY A 9 8.59 3.56 0.05
C GLY A 9 9.99 3.32 -0.52
N ILE A 10 10.11 2.68 -1.69
CA ILE A 10 11.37 2.43 -2.39
C ILE A 10 11.52 3.47 -3.50
N ASP A 11 12.62 4.22 -3.49
CA ASP A 11 12.97 5.15 -4.56
C ASP A 11 13.64 4.41 -5.72
N ILE A 12 13.09 4.56 -6.92
CA ILE A 12 13.54 3.88 -8.14
C ILE A 12 13.83 4.96 -9.19
N PRO A 13 14.98 4.92 -9.87
CA PRO A 13 15.24 5.83 -10.98
C PRO A 13 14.16 5.69 -12.06
N GLN A 14 13.67 6.80 -12.59
CA GLN A 14 12.55 6.77 -13.53
C GLN A 14 12.88 6.00 -14.81
N ALA A 15 14.15 5.99 -15.22
CA ALA A 15 14.62 5.21 -16.38
C ALA A 15 14.45 3.69 -16.17
N ASP A 16 14.75 3.18 -14.97
CA ASP A 16 14.58 1.76 -14.63
C ASP A 16 13.09 1.39 -14.54
N TRP A 17 12.27 2.31 -14.01
CA TRP A 17 10.82 2.11 -13.98
C TRP A 17 10.20 2.14 -15.39
N ASP A 18 10.66 3.03 -16.26
CA ASP A 18 10.17 3.09 -17.64
C ASP A 18 10.50 1.81 -18.42
N ALA A 19 11.73 1.31 -18.26
CA ALA A 19 12.21 0.06 -18.86
C ALA A 19 11.56 -1.21 -18.26
N THR A 20 10.86 -1.10 -17.14
CA THR A 20 10.19 -2.25 -16.50
C THR A 20 9.04 -2.77 -17.38
N PRO A 21 8.94 -4.10 -17.61
CA PRO A 21 7.86 -4.69 -18.39
C PRO A 21 6.47 -4.37 -17.84
N GLU A 22 5.50 -4.21 -18.73
CA GLU A 22 4.12 -3.87 -18.35
C GLU A 22 3.49 -4.93 -17.42
N SER A 23 3.82 -6.22 -17.61
CA SER A 23 3.40 -7.30 -16.71
C SER A 23 3.86 -7.10 -15.27
N VAL A 24 5.08 -6.57 -15.07
CA VAL A 24 5.62 -6.26 -13.74
C VAL A 24 4.96 -5.01 -13.18
N LYS A 25 4.73 -3.98 -14.01
CA LYS A 25 4.00 -2.77 -13.59
C LYS A 25 2.59 -3.12 -13.11
N LEU A 26 1.86 -3.98 -13.83
CA LEU A 26 0.53 -4.47 -13.44
C LEU A 26 0.58 -5.25 -12.12
N LEU A 27 1.59 -6.10 -11.94
CA LEU A 27 1.77 -6.82 -10.68
C LEU A 27 1.96 -5.85 -9.50
N VAL A 28 2.77 -4.81 -9.66
CA VAL A 28 2.97 -3.76 -8.65
C VAL A 28 1.66 -3.04 -8.33
N THR A 29 0.85 -2.72 -9.35
CA THR A 29 -0.49 -2.12 -9.15
C THR A 29 -1.39 -3.03 -8.31
N VAL A 30 -1.55 -4.29 -8.71
CA VAL A 30 -2.39 -5.27 -8.00
C VAL A 30 -1.92 -5.48 -6.55
N LEU A 31 -0.60 -5.53 -6.33
CA LEU A 31 -0.05 -5.67 -4.98
C LEU A 31 -0.30 -4.43 -4.12
N SER A 32 -0.19 -3.23 -4.70
CA SER A 32 -0.44 -1.97 -4.00
C SER A 32 -1.91 -1.86 -3.57
N GLU A 33 -2.85 -2.22 -4.45
CA GLU A 33 -4.29 -2.24 -4.13
C GLU A 33 -4.60 -3.25 -3.01
N ARG A 34 -3.99 -4.44 -3.06
CA ARG A 34 -4.16 -5.46 -2.02
C ARG A 34 -3.62 -5.00 -0.67
N LEU A 35 -2.47 -4.32 -0.64
CA LEU A 35 -1.90 -3.77 0.58
C LEU A 35 -2.81 -2.70 1.18
N ALA A 36 -3.28 -1.75 0.37
CA ALA A 36 -4.19 -0.70 0.81
C ALA A 36 -5.48 -1.28 1.43
N HIS A 37 -6.03 -2.33 0.80
CA HIS A 37 -7.22 -3.00 1.32
C HIS A 37 -6.96 -3.73 2.66
N ILE A 38 -5.78 -4.34 2.83
CA ILE A 38 -5.40 -4.96 4.11
C ILE A 38 -5.21 -3.91 5.20
N GLU A 39 -4.52 -2.80 4.89
CA GLU A 39 -4.33 -1.68 5.83
C GLU A 39 -5.66 -1.08 6.27
N GLU A 40 -6.62 -0.91 5.34
CA GLU A 40 -7.96 -0.47 5.66
C GLU A 40 -8.68 -1.44 6.61
N GLN A 41 -8.66 -2.75 6.33
CA GLN A 41 -9.27 -3.75 7.21
C GLN A 41 -8.63 -3.77 8.60
N LEU A 42 -7.31 -3.63 8.69
CA LEU A 42 -6.60 -3.54 9.96
C LEU A 42 -7.02 -2.29 10.75
N HIS A 43 -7.12 -1.14 10.09
CA HIS A 43 -7.60 0.09 10.72
C HIS A 43 -9.04 -0.06 11.22
N GLN A 44 -9.93 -0.65 10.43
CA GLN A 44 -11.32 -0.90 10.83
C GLN A 44 -11.40 -1.88 12.02
N ASN A 45 -10.59 -2.93 12.03
CA ASN A 45 -10.56 -3.90 13.13
C ASN A 45 -10.01 -3.30 14.43
N CYS A 46 -8.94 -2.49 14.34
CA CYS A 46 -8.40 -1.75 15.48
C CYS A 46 -9.44 -0.80 16.09
N ASN A 47 -10.20 -0.07 15.25
CA ASN A 47 -11.23 0.86 15.70
C ASN A 47 -12.40 0.13 16.41
N TYR A 48 -12.73 -1.09 15.99
CA TYR A 48 -13.77 -1.91 16.62
C TYR A 48 -13.37 -2.44 18.01
N SER A 49 -12.09 -2.74 18.22
CA SER A 49 -11.58 -3.30 19.49
C SER A 49 -11.57 -2.28 20.65
N GLY A 50 -11.50 -0.97 20.34
CA GLY A 50 -11.57 0.11 21.34
C GLY A 50 -12.98 0.40 21.85
N LEU A 51 -14.03 0.07 21.09
CA LEU A 51 -15.43 0.35 21.44
C LEU A 51 -16.11 -0.75 22.26
N LYS A 52 -15.50 -1.93 22.43
CA LYS A 52 -16.08 -3.05 23.20
C LYS A 52 -15.67 -3.12 24.68
N LYS A 53 -14.87 -2.17 25.19
CA LYS A 53 -14.41 -2.17 26.60
C LYS A 53 -15.03 -1.11 27.51
N SER A 54 -16.02 -0.33 27.07
CA SER A 54 -16.67 0.71 27.88
C SER A 54 -18.19 0.54 28.06
N GLY A 55 -18.69 -0.69 27.99
CA GLY A 55 -20.13 -0.96 28.09
C GLY A 55 -20.46 -2.25 28.85
N HIS A 56 -20.18 -2.29 30.15
CA HIS A 56 -20.95 -3.14 31.07
C HIS A 56 -21.02 -2.38 32.41
N PHE A 57 -22.14 -1.70 32.61
CA PHE A 57 -22.65 -1.26 33.91
C PHE A 57 -23.30 -2.44 34.60
#